data_AF-A0A433ZZY4-F1
#
_entry.id   AF-A0A433ZZY4-F1
#
_cell.length_a   1.000
_cell.length_b   1.000
_cell.length_c   1.000
_cell.angle_alpha   90.00
_cell.angle_beta   90.00
_cell.angle_gamma   90.00
#
_symmetry.space_group_name_H-M   'P 1'
#
loop_
_entity.id
_entity.type
_entity.pdbx_description
1 polymer ?
#
loop_
_entity_poly.entity_id
_entity_poly.type
_entity_poly.pdbx_seq_one_letter_code
_entity_poly.pdbx_strand_id
1 'polypeptide(L)'
;DEFKERVISKFTSMENLVTEVIAPYTDAYLVAKQCQYVSTASAAEINALLKWMNRIDNSDWLPSAMKFLATKSTDTAYVLWFMRKLERLAAFMHVCAYDVNTRIERYAKLLHALEKDHSLANPVDVVELSDIEKALWLGFLGGDVYLMTARRRNYLILRLDSFLVDGAATYDPSLLTIEHVLPQSVPDGSQWAEQWPQLDTRTSWVHRLA
;
A
#
# COMPACT_ATOMS: atom_id res chain seq x y z
N ASP A 1 20.65 -31.47 2.63
CA ASP A 1 20.87 -30.25 1.81
C ASP A 1 19.49 -29.65 1.56
N GLU A 2 19.09 -28.69 2.38
CA GLU A 2 17.67 -28.32 2.59
C GLU A 2 16.95 -27.93 1.29
N PHE A 3 17.65 -27.26 0.37
CA PHE A 3 17.10 -26.88 -0.93
C PHE A 3 16.72 -28.10 -1.79
N LYS A 4 17.57 -29.13 -1.82
CA LYS A 4 17.29 -30.36 -2.58
C LYS A 4 16.09 -31.10 -2.01
N GLU A 5 16.01 -31.17 -0.68
CA GLU A 5 14.97 -31.91 0.04
C GLU A 5 13.61 -31.20 0.04
N ARG A 6 13.59 -29.86 0.10
CA ARG A 6 12.34 -29.08 0.23
C ARG A 6 11.84 -28.47 -1.08
N VAL A 7 12.70 -28.29 -2.07
CA VAL A 7 12.38 -27.66 -3.36
C VAL A 7 12.49 -28.67 -4.49
N ILE A 8 13.68 -29.21 -4.77
CA ILE A 8 13.91 -30.07 -5.94
C ILE A 8 13.05 -31.34 -5.92
N SER A 9 12.91 -31.97 -4.75
CA SER A 9 12.12 -33.19 -4.55
C SER A 9 10.63 -33.06 -4.94
N LYS A 10 10.11 -31.83 -5.04
CA LYS A 10 8.71 -31.55 -5.38
C LYS A 10 8.46 -31.44 -6.89
N PHE A 11 9.51 -31.47 -7.72
CA PHE A 11 9.40 -31.29 -9.16
C PHE A 11 9.95 -32.51 -9.91
N THR A 12 9.24 -32.90 -10.95
CA THR A 12 9.59 -34.04 -11.81
C THR A 12 10.88 -33.79 -12.61
N SER A 13 11.21 -32.52 -12.87
CA SER A 13 12.43 -32.11 -13.55
C SER A 13 12.87 -30.70 -13.13
N MET A 14 14.14 -30.36 -13.38
CA MET A 14 14.64 -28.99 -13.20
C MET A 14 13.98 -28.00 -14.17
N GLU A 15 13.59 -28.47 -15.36
CA GLU A 15 12.89 -27.64 -16.35
C GLU A 15 11.50 -27.23 -15.84
N ASN A 16 10.77 -28.13 -15.19
CA ASN A 16 9.48 -27.81 -14.56
C ASN A 16 9.66 -26.79 -13.43
N LEU A 17 10.68 -26.94 -12.58
CA LEU A 17 10.97 -25.95 -11.54
C LEU A 17 11.21 -24.55 -12.15
N VAL A 18 11.97 -24.49 -13.25
CA VAL A 18 12.27 -23.22 -13.92
C VAL A 18 11.01 -22.62 -14.55
N THR A 19 10.27 -23.42 -15.32
CA THR A 19 9.15 -22.95 -16.15
C THR A 19 7.87 -22.70 -15.35
N GLU A 20 7.60 -23.49 -14.31
CA GLU A 20 6.37 -23.40 -13.52
C GLU A 20 6.51 -22.51 -12.26
N VAL A 21 7.75 -22.29 -11.78
CA VAL A 21 7.99 -21.52 -10.54
C VAL A 21 8.94 -20.36 -10.76
N ILE A 22 10.18 -20.59 -11.20
CA ILE A 22 11.18 -19.52 -11.22
C ILE A 22 10.77 -18.41 -12.20
N ALA A 23 10.52 -18.75 -13.47
CA ALA A 23 10.17 -17.78 -14.50
C ALA A 23 8.89 -16.99 -14.17
N PRO A 24 7.75 -17.61 -13.81
CA PRO A 24 6.54 -16.86 -13.49
C PRO A 24 6.70 -15.88 -12.31
N TYR A 25 7.48 -16.26 -11.28
CA TYR A 25 7.73 -15.38 -10.14
C TYR A 25 8.77 -14.30 -10.44
N THR A 26 9.75 -14.58 -11.31
CA THR A 26 10.65 -13.54 -11.84
C THR A 26 9.86 -12.49 -12.62
N ASP A 27 8.97 -12.92 -13.52
CA ASP A 27 8.12 -12.00 -14.28
C ASP A 27 7.20 -11.20 -13.36
N ALA A 28 6.57 -11.87 -12.38
CA ALA A 28 5.72 -11.20 -11.39
C ALA A 28 6.48 -10.17 -10.55
N TYR A 29 7.73 -10.48 -10.15
CA TYR A 29 8.61 -9.55 -9.45
C TYR A 29 8.92 -8.32 -10.31
N LEU A 30 9.30 -8.54 -11.58
CA LEU A 30 9.62 -7.45 -12.52
C LEU A 30 8.39 -6.57 -12.75
N VAL A 31 7.23 -7.16 -13.00
CA VAL A 31 5.94 -6.44 -13.13
C VAL A 31 5.67 -5.58 -11.89
N ALA A 32 5.77 -6.15 -10.69
CA ALA A 32 5.47 -5.44 -9.46
C ALA A 32 6.47 -4.31 -9.16
N LYS A 33 7.77 -4.54 -9.37
CA LYS A 33 8.82 -3.55 -9.10
C LYS A 33 8.91 -2.46 -10.17
N GLN A 34 8.70 -2.81 -11.43
CA GLN A 34 8.80 -1.87 -12.55
C GLN A 34 7.46 -1.21 -12.89
N CYS A 35 6.36 -1.65 -12.28
CA CYS A 35 5.00 -1.16 -12.54
C CYS A 35 4.63 -1.31 -14.02
N GLN A 36 4.88 -2.50 -14.57
CA GLN A 36 4.72 -2.84 -16.00
C GLN A 36 3.73 -4.00 -16.20
N TYR A 37 2.61 -4.00 -15.47
CA TYR A 37 1.51 -4.91 -15.76
C TYR A 37 0.92 -4.57 -17.14
N VAL A 38 0.76 -5.59 -17.97
CA VAL A 38 0.24 -5.48 -19.33
C VAL A 38 -1.09 -6.22 -19.42
N SER A 39 -2.12 -5.52 -19.86
CA SER A 39 -3.43 -6.08 -20.18
C SER A 39 -4.19 -5.12 -21.11
N THR A 40 -5.20 -5.63 -21.81
CA THR A 40 -6.11 -4.84 -22.65
C THR A 40 -7.06 -3.97 -21.84
N ALA A 41 -7.21 -4.23 -20.54
CA ALA A 41 -8.03 -3.45 -19.62
C ALA A 41 -7.27 -3.17 -18.31
N SER A 42 -7.61 -2.07 -17.62
CA SER A 42 -7.16 -1.76 -16.25
C SER A 42 -5.65 -1.71 -15.97
N ALA A 43 -4.79 -1.86 -16.99
CA ALA A 43 -3.33 -1.91 -16.81
C ALA A 43 -2.76 -0.62 -16.20
N ALA A 44 -3.24 0.54 -16.67
CA ALA A 44 -2.84 1.83 -16.11
C ALA A 44 -3.15 1.95 -14.62
N GLU A 45 -4.31 1.45 -14.19
CA GLU A 45 -4.74 1.51 -12.79
C GLU A 45 -3.96 0.54 -11.91
N ILE A 46 -3.74 -0.69 -12.36
CA ILE A 46 -2.89 -1.66 -11.67
C ILE A 46 -1.47 -1.10 -11.51
N ASN A 47 -0.91 -0.50 -12.56
CA ASN A 47 0.42 0.10 -12.51
C ASN A 47 0.47 1.33 -11.59
N ALA A 48 -0.60 2.11 -11.48
CA ALA A 48 -0.69 3.19 -10.50
C ALA A 48 -0.67 2.66 -9.06
N LEU A 49 -1.38 1.57 -8.77
CA LEU A 49 -1.38 0.93 -7.44
C LEU A 49 0.01 0.37 -7.09
N LEU A 50 0.69 -0.28 -8.04
CA LEU A 50 2.07 -0.75 -7.87
C LEU A 50 3.05 0.40 -7.59
N LYS A 51 2.88 1.55 -8.27
CA LYS A 51 3.68 2.75 -8.00
C LYS A 51 3.49 3.25 -6.57
N TRP A 52 2.27 3.21 -6.04
CA TRP A 52 1.99 3.56 -4.65
C TRP A 52 2.65 2.61 -3.66
N MET A 53 2.53 1.30 -3.86
CA MET A 53 3.19 0.33 -2.98
C MET A 53 4.72 0.44 -3.03
N ASN A 54 5.31 0.76 -4.19
CA ASN A 54 6.75 0.99 -4.31
C ASN A 54 7.26 2.26 -3.60
N ARG A 55 6.37 3.16 -3.13
CA ARG A 55 6.74 4.32 -2.30
C ARG A 55 6.84 3.97 -0.80
N ILE A 56 6.39 2.78 -0.39
CA ILE A 56 6.52 2.29 0.98
C ILE A 56 7.97 1.85 1.19
N ASP A 57 8.55 2.16 2.35
CA ASP A 57 9.97 1.94 2.65
C ASP A 57 10.31 0.51 3.09
N ASN A 58 9.39 -0.43 2.85
CA ASN A 58 9.57 -1.86 2.99
C ASN A 58 8.94 -2.59 1.80
N SER A 59 9.33 -3.86 1.62
CA SER A 59 8.87 -4.71 0.53
C SER A 59 8.03 -5.90 1.01
N ASP A 60 7.48 -5.84 2.22
CA ASP A 60 6.80 -6.98 2.85
C ASP A 60 5.53 -7.39 2.08
N TRP A 61 4.94 -6.46 1.33
CA TRP A 61 3.80 -6.69 0.42
C TRP A 61 4.16 -7.46 -0.84
N LEU A 62 5.42 -7.41 -1.27
CA LEU A 62 5.87 -7.86 -2.58
C LEU A 62 5.65 -9.38 -2.80
N PRO A 63 5.94 -10.27 -1.83
CA PRO A 63 5.65 -11.70 -1.99
C PRO A 63 4.16 -11.98 -2.27
N SER A 64 3.24 -11.26 -1.62
CA SER A 64 1.80 -11.42 -1.85
C SER A 64 1.40 -10.96 -3.26
N ALA A 65 1.94 -9.82 -3.71
CA ALA A 65 1.75 -9.34 -5.09
C ALA A 65 2.30 -10.33 -6.12
N MET A 66 3.52 -10.84 -5.90
CA MET A 66 4.17 -11.81 -6.79
C MET A 66 3.36 -13.10 -6.91
N LYS A 67 2.95 -13.68 -5.77
CA LYS A 67 2.11 -14.88 -5.74
C LYS A 67 0.83 -14.70 -6.53
N PHE A 68 0.15 -13.57 -6.35
CA PHE A 68 -1.11 -13.29 -7.05
C PHE A 68 -0.89 -13.10 -8.55
N LEU A 69 0.08 -12.28 -8.95
CA LEU A 69 0.41 -12.07 -10.36
C LEU A 69 0.85 -13.35 -11.06
N ALA A 70 1.68 -14.18 -10.42
CA ALA A 70 2.16 -15.43 -11.01
C ALA A 70 1.03 -16.46 -11.25
N THR A 71 -0.07 -16.37 -10.49
CA THR A 71 -1.14 -17.38 -10.52
C THR A 71 -2.46 -16.89 -11.12
N LYS A 72 -2.68 -15.57 -11.20
CA LYS A 72 -3.95 -14.95 -11.64
C LYS A 72 -3.77 -13.85 -12.68
N SER A 73 -2.57 -13.66 -13.27
CA SER A 73 -2.25 -12.54 -14.17
C SER A 73 -3.25 -12.33 -15.31
N THR A 74 -3.89 -13.39 -15.82
CA THR A 74 -4.84 -13.34 -16.94
C THR A 74 -6.25 -12.88 -16.53
N ASP A 75 -6.62 -12.98 -15.24
CA ASP A 75 -7.88 -12.45 -14.72
C ASP A 75 -7.69 -11.00 -14.28
N THR A 76 -7.66 -10.10 -15.26
CA THR A 76 -7.40 -8.67 -15.04
C THR A 76 -8.36 -8.03 -14.04
N ALA A 77 -9.63 -8.43 -14.02
CA ALA A 77 -10.60 -7.90 -13.07
C ALA A 77 -10.25 -8.29 -11.63
N TYR A 78 -9.85 -9.54 -11.43
CA TYR A 78 -9.44 -10.02 -10.11
C TYR A 78 -8.06 -9.48 -9.69
N VAL A 79 -7.12 -9.32 -10.62
CA VAL A 79 -5.83 -8.65 -10.37
C VAL A 79 -6.05 -7.21 -9.93
N LEU A 80 -6.91 -6.46 -10.62
CA LEU A 80 -7.25 -5.09 -10.22
C LEU A 80 -7.86 -5.07 -8.82
N TRP A 81 -8.86 -5.93 -8.56
CA TRP A 81 -9.48 -6.03 -7.24
C TRP A 81 -8.43 -6.29 -6.15
N PHE A 82 -7.57 -7.29 -6.36
CA PHE A 82 -6.57 -7.68 -5.38
C PHE A 82 -5.53 -6.59 -5.14
N MET A 83 -5.01 -5.97 -6.21
CA MET A 83 -4.00 -4.90 -6.08
C MET A 83 -4.56 -3.68 -5.35
N ARG A 84 -5.85 -3.35 -5.52
CA ARG A 84 -6.50 -2.29 -4.74
C ARG A 84 -6.55 -2.62 -3.26
N LYS A 85 -6.87 -3.86 -2.91
CA LYS A 85 -6.93 -4.28 -1.50
C LYS A 85 -5.55 -4.39 -0.88
N LEU A 86 -4.59 -4.94 -1.61
CA LEU A 86 -3.20 -5.07 -1.15
C LEU A 86 -2.57 -3.69 -0.94
N GLU A 87 -2.77 -2.74 -1.86
CA GLU A 87 -2.28 -1.37 -1.70
C GLU A 87 -2.90 -0.71 -0.46
N ARG A 88 -4.20 -0.88 -0.23
CA ARG A 88 -4.86 -0.40 0.99
C ARG A 88 -4.30 -1.03 2.26
N LEU A 89 -4.04 -2.33 2.27
CA LEU A 89 -3.44 -3.04 3.40
C LEU A 89 -2.00 -2.57 3.68
N ALA A 90 -1.21 -2.37 2.62
CA ALA A 90 0.16 -1.88 2.73
C ALA A 90 0.21 -0.43 3.21
N ALA A 91 -0.63 0.45 2.64
CA ALA A 91 -0.83 1.81 3.10
C ALA A 91 -1.23 1.82 4.59
N PHE A 92 -2.20 0.96 4.95
CA PHE A 92 -2.70 0.78 6.32
C PHE A 92 -1.56 0.57 7.31
N MET A 93 -0.77 -0.48 7.10
CA MET A 93 0.31 -0.82 8.01
C MET A 93 1.44 0.23 8.02
N HIS A 94 1.69 0.89 6.88
CA HIS A 94 2.69 1.96 6.77
C HIS A 94 2.32 3.18 7.60
N VAL A 95 1.14 3.76 7.36
CA VAL A 95 0.73 5.00 8.06
C VAL A 95 0.36 4.72 9.51
N CYS A 96 -0.06 3.52 9.90
CA CYS A 96 -0.24 3.15 11.31
C CYS A 96 1.04 2.72 12.03
N ALA A 97 2.21 2.77 11.37
CA ALA A 97 3.51 2.39 11.94
C ALA A 97 3.55 0.98 12.55
N TYR A 98 2.98 0.00 11.85
CA TYR A 98 3.12 -1.40 12.23
C TYR A 98 4.60 -1.80 12.19
N ASP A 99 5.07 -2.49 13.23
CA ASP A 99 6.44 -3.01 13.29
C ASP A 99 6.65 -4.18 12.31
N VAL A 100 7.92 -4.52 12.08
CA VAL A 100 8.30 -5.53 11.09
C VAL A 100 7.69 -6.91 11.39
N ASN A 101 7.57 -7.31 12.65
CA ASN A 101 7.03 -8.63 12.99
C ASN A 101 5.54 -8.69 12.71
N THR A 102 4.79 -7.65 13.10
CA THR A 102 3.35 -7.57 12.84
C THR A 102 3.05 -7.55 11.34
N ARG A 103 3.86 -6.84 10.54
CA ARG A 103 3.70 -6.84 9.07
C ARG A 103 3.99 -8.22 8.47
N ILE A 104 5.09 -8.86 8.87
CA ILE A 104 5.45 -10.21 8.40
C ILE A 104 4.33 -11.20 8.72
N GLU A 105 3.78 -11.17 9.93
CA GLU A 105 2.68 -12.04 10.32
C GLU A 105 1.42 -11.78 9.48
N ARG A 106 1.09 -10.51 9.24
CA ARG A 106 -0.08 -10.13 8.44
C ARG A 106 0.01 -10.63 7.00
N TYR A 107 1.19 -10.51 6.37
CA TYR A 107 1.41 -10.99 5.01
C TYR A 107 1.57 -12.51 4.94
N ALA A 108 2.11 -13.17 5.96
CA ALA A 108 2.16 -14.63 6.02
C ALA A 108 0.76 -15.25 6.02
N LYS A 109 -0.18 -14.67 6.78
CA LYS A 109 -1.60 -15.07 6.74
C LYS A 109 -2.21 -14.92 5.35
N LEU A 110 -1.90 -13.81 4.68
CA LEU A 110 -2.35 -13.56 3.31
C LEU A 110 -1.76 -14.58 2.31
N LEU A 111 -0.45 -14.82 2.38
CA LEU A 111 0.22 -15.82 1.53
C LEU A 111 -0.39 -17.21 1.69
N HIS A 112 -0.67 -17.63 2.92
CA HIS A 112 -1.32 -18.92 3.16
C HIS A 112 -2.75 -18.98 2.61
N ALA A 113 -3.50 -17.88 2.67
CA ALA A 113 -4.82 -17.80 2.05
C ALA A 113 -4.75 -17.87 0.51
N LEU A 114 -3.70 -17.31 -0.09
CA LEU A 114 -3.44 -17.36 -1.54
C LEU A 114 -3.07 -18.75 -2.07
N GLU A 115 -2.71 -19.69 -1.20
CA GLU A 115 -2.43 -21.09 -1.57
C GLU A 115 -3.72 -21.91 -1.77
N LYS A 116 -4.85 -21.42 -1.29
CA LYS A 116 -6.16 -22.08 -1.42
C LYS A 116 -6.85 -21.66 -2.72
N ASP A 117 -7.93 -22.34 -3.07
CA ASP A 117 -8.76 -21.94 -4.20
C ASP A 117 -9.49 -20.62 -3.89
N HIS A 118 -9.31 -19.65 -4.78
CA HIS A 118 -9.97 -18.35 -4.74
C HIS A 118 -10.20 -17.83 -6.17
N SER A 119 -11.21 -16.98 -6.31
CA SER A 119 -11.61 -16.34 -7.55
C SER A 119 -12.30 -15.01 -7.25
N LEU A 120 -12.60 -14.19 -8.26
CA LEU A 120 -13.37 -12.96 -8.00
C LEU A 120 -14.74 -13.23 -7.36
N ALA A 121 -15.36 -14.38 -7.62
CA ALA A 121 -16.64 -14.77 -7.03
C ALA A 121 -16.52 -15.28 -5.58
N ASN A 122 -15.34 -15.78 -5.20
CA ASN A 122 -15.00 -16.16 -3.82
C ASN A 122 -13.59 -15.64 -3.53
N PRO A 123 -13.45 -14.34 -3.24
CA PRO A 123 -12.16 -13.66 -3.21
C PRO A 123 -11.38 -14.01 -1.94
N VAL A 124 -10.06 -13.81 -2.01
CA VAL A 124 -9.15 -13.91 -0.85
C VAL A 124 -9.38 -12.75 0.14
N ASP A 125 -10.45 -12.83 0.92
CA ASP A 125 -10.90 -11.80 1.87
C ASP A 125 -9.88 -11.39 2.94
N VAL A 126 -8.92 -12.26 3.28
CA VAL A 126 -7.83 -11.99 4.23
C VAL A 126 -7.00 -10.75 3.84
N VAL A 127 -7.01 -10.33 2.57
CA VAL A 127 -6.35 -9.08 2.13
C VAL A 127 -7.06 -7.82 2.63
N GLU A 128 -8.33 -7.91 2.99
CA GLU A 128 -9.11 -6.76 3.43
C GLU A 128 -8.76 -6.34 4.85
N LEU A 129 -9.02 -5.07 5.15
CA LEU A 129 -8.99 -4.57 6.51
C LEU A 129 -10.24 -5.06 7.25
N SER A 130 -10.04 -5.60 8.45
CA SER A 130 -11.10 -5.84 9.43
C SER A 130 -11.72 -4.52 9.90
N ASP A 131 -12.90 -4.59 10.51
CA ASP A 131 -13.58 -3.39 11.02
C ASP A 131 -12.80 -2.70 12.15
N ILE A 132 -12.04 -3.47 12.93
CA ILE A 132 -11.11 -2.95 13.93
C ILE A 132 -9.97 -2.18 13.25
N GLU A 133 -9.35 -2.75 12.20
CA GLU A 133 -8.31 -2.07 11.43
C GLU A 133 -8.85 -0.80 10.75
N LYS A 134 -10.09 -0.82 10.23
CA LYS A 134 -10.73 0.38 9.67
C LYS A 134 -10.95 1.47 10.73
N ALA A 135 -11.42 1.09 11.93
CA ALA A 135 -11.61 2.05 13.02
C ALA A 135 -10.28 2.66 13.48
N LEU A 136 -9.23 1.84 13.60
CA LEU A 136 -7.86 2.30 13.87
C LEU A 136 -7.37 3.25 12.79
N TRP A 137 -7.57 2.91 11.52
CA TRP A 137 -7.20 3.74 10.38
C TRP A 137 -7.85 5.13 10.45
N LEU A 138 -9.16 5.18 10.68
CA LEU A 138 -9.90 6.43 10.84
C LEU A 138 -9.35 7.28 12.01
N GLY A 139 -9.01 6.64 13.13
CA GLY A 139 -8.38 7.30 14.27
C GLY A 139 -7.03 7.93 13.92
N PHE A 140 -6.19 7.23 13.15
CA PHE A 140 -4.90 7.76 12.68
C PHE A 140 -5.07 8.91 11.67
N LEU A 141 -6.03 8.81 10.75
CA LEU A 141 -6.31 9.86 9.76
C LEU A 141 -6.83 11.13 10.43
N GLY A 142 -7.63 11.00 11.49
CA GLY A 142 -8.11 12.12 12.31
C GLY A 142 -7.13 12.54 13.41
N GLY A 143 -5.90 12.02 13.44
CA GLY A 143 -4.89 12.34 14.45
C GLY A 143 -3.94 13.46 14.03
N ASP A 144 -2.85 13.61 14.78
CA ASP A 144 -1.81 14.62 14.53
C ASP A 144 -0.89 14.21 13.38
N VAL A 145 -1.44 14.19 12.16
CA VAL A 145 -0.75 13.81 10.91
C VAL A 145 0.58 14.54 10.72
N TYR A 146 0.65 15.83 11.04
CA TYR A 146 1.87 16.60 10.84
C TYR A 146 3.01 16.21 11.78
N LEU A 147 2.71 15.54 12.90
CA LEU A 147 3.70 15.02 13.85
C LEU A 147 4.19 13.61 13.49
N MET A 148 3.60 12.96 12.48
CA MET A 148 4.11 11.69 11.98
C MET A 148 5.52 11.84 11.40
N THR A 149 6.26 10.74 11.35
CA THR A 149 7.56 10.72 10.65
C THR A 149 7.39 11.18 9.21
N ALA A 150 8.40 11.84 8.65
CA ALA A 150 8.35 12.37 7.29
C ALA A 150 7.91 11.30 6.27
N ARG A 151 8.42 10.06 6.38
CA ARG A 151 8.04 8.96 5.47
C ARG A 151 6.54 8.62 5.51
N ARG A 152 5.93 8.61 6.69
CA ARG A 152 4.49 8.32 6.88
C ARG A 152 3.63 9.48 6.44
N ARG A 153 3.95 10.68 6.94
CA ARG A 153 3.23 11.92 6.61
C ARG A 153 3.25 12.20 5.11
N ASN A 154 4.44 12.13 4.49
CA ASN A 154 4.61 12.42 3.07
C ASN A 154 3.80 11.42 2.21
N TYR A 155 3.85 10.12 2.55
CA TYR A 155 3.05 9.13 1.85
C TYR A 155 1.55 9.46 1.94
N LEU A 156 1.05 9.74 3.15
CA LEU A 156 -0.37 10.02 3.36
C LEU A 156 -0.83 11.27 2.61
N ILE A 157 -0.11 12.39 2.73
CA ILE A 157 -0.47 13.65 2.08
C ILE A 157 -0.47 13.50 0.56
N LEU A 158 0.58 12.90 -0.01
CA LEU A 158 0.63 12.65 -1.45
C LEU A 158 -0.49 11.72 -1.91
N ARG A 159 -0.85 10.71 -1.09
CA ARG A 159 -1.93 9.79 -1.43
C ARG A 159 -3.28 10.51 -1.44
N LEU A 160 -3.52 11.39 -0.47
CA LEU A 160 -4.74 12.21 -0.42
C LEU A 160 -4.80 13.17 -1.61
N ASP A 161 -3.71 13.87 -1.92
CA ASP A 161 -3.64 14.75 -3.09
C ASP A 161 -3.93 13.99 -4.39
N SER A 162 -3.44 12.74 -4.51
CA SER A 162 -3.72 11.90 -5.68
C SER A 162 -5.18 11.49 -5.87
N PHE A 163 -6.01 11.63 -4.84
CA PHE A 163 -7.46 11.43 -4.95
C PHE A 163 -8.20 12.72 -5.35
N LEU A 164 -7.60 13.89 -5.12
CA LEU A 164 -8.16 15.19 -5.47
C LEU A 164 -7.81 15.60 -6.90
N VAL A 165 -6.64 15.19 -7.37
CA VAL A 165 -6.21 15.35 -8.76
C VAL A 165 -6.70 14.15 -9.58
N ASP A 166 -6.97 14.34 -10.88
CA ASP A 166 -7.42 13.30 -11.85
C ASP A 166 -6.38 12.17 -12.11
N GLY A 167 -5.57 11.78 -11.12
CA GLY A 167 -4.59 10.70 -11.19
C GLY A 167 -3.36 10.97 -12.07
N ALA A 168 -3.29 12.13 -12.71
CA ALA A 168 -2.20 12.53 -13.61
C ALA A 168 -0.96 13.10 -12.88
N ALA A 169 -1.08 13.42 -11.59
CA ALA A 169 0.02 13.99 -10.82
C ALA A 169 1.15 12.97 -10.63
N THR A 170 2.35 13.33 -11.09
CA THR A 170 3.58 12.59 -10.82
C THR A 170 4.37 13.34 -9.76
N TYR A 171 4.45 12.78 -8.56
CA TYR A 171 5.19 13.41 -7.45
C TYR A 171 6.64 12.95 -7.45
N ASP A 172 7.57 13.91 -7.56
CA ASP A 172 8.98 13.70 -7.25
C ASP A 172 9.16 13.74 -5.71
N PRO A 173 9.53 12.62 -5.07
CA PRO A 173 9.73 12.58 -3.63
C PRO A 173 10.93 13.41 -3.14
N SER A 174 11.85 13.81 -4.02
CA SER A 174 13.03 14.61 -3.65
C SER A 174 12.74 16.10 -3.45
N LEU A 175 11.55 16.58 -3.85
CA LEU A 175 11.17 18.00 -3.85
C LEU A 175 9.89 18.27 -3.06
N LEU A 176 9.51 17.41 -2.11
CA LEU A 176 8.28 17.58 -1.35
C LEU A 176 8.46 18.51 -0.16
N THR A 177 7.88 19.72 -0.25
CA THR A 177 7.60 20.60 0.88
C THR A 177 6.16 20.42 1.35
N ILE A 178 5.94 20.50 2.66
CA ILE A 178 4.62 20.35 3.26
C ILE A 178 4.43 21.51 4.22
N GLU A 179 3.31 22.21 4.07
CA GLU A 179 2.87 23.28 4.96
C GLU A 179 1.65 22.82 5.77
N HIS A 180 1.50 23.40 6.96
CA HIS A 180 0.30 23.22 7.78
C HIS A 180 -0.88 23.96 7.18
N VAL A 181 -2.06 23.34 7.18
CA VAL A 181 -3.31 24.03 6.79
C VAL A 181 -3.62 25.17 7.77
N LEU A 182 -3.64 24.87 9.08
CA LEU A 182 -3.68 25.88 10.13
C LEU A 182 -2.25 26.30 10.47
N PRO A 183 -1.87 27.60 10.34
CA PRO A 183 -0.51 28.04 10.64
C PRO A 183 -0.11 27.75 12.09
N GLN A 184 1.14 27.31 12.28
CA GLN A 184 1.69 27.06 13.63
C GLN A 184 1.79 28.34 14.47
N SER A 185 2.03 29.47 13.80
CA SER A 185 2.03 30.80 14.39
C SER A 185 0.90 31.60 13.75
N VAL A 186 -0.08 32.01 14.56
CA VAL A 186 -1.23 32.81 14.11
C VAL A 186 -0.99 34.28 14.51
N PRO A 187 -0.73 35.20 13.56
CA PRO A 187 -0.53 36.61 13.86
C PRO A 187 -1.80 37.27 14.38
N ASP A 188 -1.65 38.22 15.32
CA ASP A 188 -2.75 39.05 15.80
C ASP A 188 -3.38 39.85 14.65
N GLY A 189 -4.70 39.90 14.61
CA GLY A 189 -5.46 40.58 13.54
C GLY A 189 -5.47 39.86 12.18
N SER A 190 -4.93 38.64 12.08
CA SER A 190 -5.08 37.81 10.88
C SER A 190 -6.47 37.17 10.80
N GLN A 191 -6.90 36.78 9.60
CA GLN A 191 -8.15 36.03 9.40
C GLN A 191 -8.19 34.72 10.21
N TRP A 192 -7.03 34.08 10.39
CA TRP A 192 -6.91 32.89 11.23
C TRP A 192 -7.18 33.19 12.71
N ALA A 193 -6.78 34.36 13.22
CA ALA A 193 -7.06 34.77 14.60
C ALA A 193 -8.57 35.02 14.82
N GLU A 194 -9.27 35.53 13.81
CA GLU A 194 -10.74 35.73 13.86
C GLU A 194 -11.51 34.40 13.78
N GLN A 195 -11.10 33.49 12.89
CA GLN A 195 -11.77 32.21 12.68
C GLN A 195 -11.44 31.17 13.77
N TRP A 196 -10.26 31.27 14.37
CA TRP A 196 -9.77 30.36 15.41
C TRP A 196 -9.35 31.12 16.67
N PRO A 197 -10.27 31.81 17.36
CA PRO A 197 -9.90 32.70 18.45
C PRO A 197 -9.40 31.93 19.68
N GLN A 198 -9.94 30.74 19.95
CA GLN A 198 -9.55 29.93 21.11
C GLN A 198 -8.21 29.24 20.88
N LEU A 199 -7.28 29.41 21.82
CA LEU A 199 -5.96 28.80 21.76
C LEU A 199 -6.04 27.27 21.85
N ASP A 200 -6.83 26.73 22.78
CA ASP A 200 -6.96 25.27 22.98
C ASP A 200 -7.46 24.57 21.72
N THR A 201 -8.45 25.18 21.04
CA THR A 201 -8.95 24.69 19.76
C THR A 201 -7.84 24.73 18.70
N ARG A 202 -7.10 25.84 18.55
CA ARG A 202 -5.96 25.90 17.62
C ARG A 202 -4.93 24.80 17.90
N THR A 203 -4.51 24.64 19.15
CA THR A 203 -3.53 23.63 19.54
C THR A 203 -4.00 22.21 19.21
N SER A 204 -5.29 21.91 19.35
CA SER A 204 -5.83 20.59 18.99
C SER A 204 -5.88 20.31 17.48
N TRP A 205 -5.93 21.34 16.65
CA TRP A 205 -6.14 21.23 15.20
C TRP A 205 -4.90 21.51 14.36
N VAL A 206 -3.91 22.23 14.89
CA VAL A 206 -2.70 22.67 14.16
C VAL A 206 -1.91 21.52 13.56
N HIS A 207 -2.06 20.29 14.07
CA HIS A 207 -1.37 19.11 13.54
C HIS A 207 -2.26 18.14 12.76
N ARG A 208 -3.51 18.51 12.46
CA ARG A 208 -4.49 17.70 11.71
C ARG A 208 -4.68 18.23 10.29
N LEU A 209 -5.20 17.39 9.39
CA LEU A 209 -5.43 17.78 7.98
C LEU A 209 -6.75 18.52 7.75
N ALA A 210 -7.79 18.22 8.51
CA ALA A 210 -9.09 18.91 8.57
C ALA A 210 -9.98 18.23 9.64
#